data_AF-A0A9D4YZF1-F1
#
_entry.id   AF-A0A9D4YZF1-F1
#
_cell.length_a   1.000
_cell.length_b   1.000
_cell.length_c   1.000
_cell.angle_alpha   90.00
_cell.angle_beta   90.00
_cell.angle_gamma   90.00
#
_symmetry.space_group_name_H-M   'P 1'
#
loop_
_entity.id
_entity.type
_entity.pdbx_description
1 polymer ?
#
loop_
_entity_poly.entity_id
_entity_poly.type
_entity_poly.pdbx_seq_one_letter_code
_entity_poly.pdbx_strand_id
1 'polypeptide(L)'
;MSKRSIVQYTQALVAAGVMETPSWMAALLRTPPLPPVRTKKSKPPKITFPEDELLLAYYRKHPEARLEPIDLASFEPPTGRRFALRQLELMQHKGLGKRSAAVQAEREFAEQRMQADAAAGRSGRQSIIDQIQAEEEQHLQQALRQYANKHGATVVRQHALELSQQQHLQRQRSQQQQDTQLRTQRPQGAPQVQVQQAQPRPAAPQAPKRAQAASAAAAKPK
;
A
#
# COMPACT_ATOMS: atom_id res chain seq x y z
N MET A 1 -19.57 -27.68 45.74
CA MET A 1 -19.36 -28.84 44.85
C MET A 1 -18.25 -29.71 45.41
N SER A 2 -18.47 -31.03 45.49
CA SER A 2 -17.55 -31.97 46.15
C SER A 2 -16.17 -31.97 45.49
N LYS A 3 -15.11 -31.83 46.30
CA LYS A 3 -13.70 -31.82 45.84
C LYS A 3 -13.15 -33.20 45.45
N ARG A 4 -14.01 -34.22 45.37
CA ARG A 4 -13.62 -35.62 45.18
C ARG A 4 -13.70 -36.01 43.71
N SER A 5 -12.72 -36.77 43.24
CA SER A 5 -12.73 -37.35 41.90
C SER A 5 -13.90 -38.33 41.77
N ILE A 6 -14.73 -38.16 40.74
CA ILE A 6 -15.87 -39.04 40.49
C ILE A 6 -15.40 -40.49 40.29
N VAL A 7 -14.25 -40.67 39.64
CA VAL A 7 -13.63 -41.97 39.40
C VAL A 7 -13.32 -42.67 40.72
N GLN A 8 -12.64 -41.97 41.63
CA GLN A 8 -12.29 -42.49 42.95
C GLN A 8 -13.54 -42.81 43.78
N TYR A 9 -14.57 -41.97 43.69
CA TYR A 9 -15.82 -42.19 44.41
C TYR A 9 -16.58 -43.42 43.87
N THR A 10 -16.70 -43.55 42.56
CA THR A 10 -17.36 -44.70 41.93
C THR A 10 -16.61 -46.02 42.16
N GLN A 11 -15.27 -46.00 42.20
CA GLN A 11 -14.49 -47.19 42.59
C GLN A 11 -14.79 -47.63 44.01
N ALA A 12 -14.92 -46.69 44.95
CA ALA A 12 -15.26 -47.00 46.33
C ALA A 12 -16.67 -47.60 46.46
N LEU A 13 -17.64 -47.10 45.69
CA LEU A 13 -19.01 -47.62 45.70
C LEU A 13 -19.11 -49.03 45.09
N VAL A 14 -18.40 -49.29 44.00
CA VAL A 14 -18.32 -50.63 43.39
C VAL A 14 -17.63 -51.61 44.33
N ALA A 15 -16.51 -51.20 44.97
CA ALA A 15 -15.79 -52.03 45.92
C ALA A 15 -16.61 -52.36 47.18
N ALA A 16 -17.48 -51.44 47.61
CA ALA A 16 -18.41 -51.65 48.73
C ALA A 16 -19.65 -52.47 48.35
N GLY A 17 -19.81 -52.87 47.09
CA GLY A 17 -20.97 -53.64 46.61
C GLY A 17 -22.27 -52.84 46.56
N VAL A 18 -22.20 -51.50 46.65
CA VAL A 18 -23.38 -50.61 46.63
C VAL A 18 -23.93 -50.45 45.21
N MET A 19 -23.07 -50.56 44.21
CA MET A 19 -23.43 -50.41 42.79
C MET A 19 -22.68 -51.41 41.92
N GLU A 20 -23.30 -51.79 40.80
CA GLU A 20 -22.64 -52.56 39.75
C GLU A 20 -21.57 -51.70 39.03
N THR A 21 -20.55 -52.36 38.47
CA THR A 21 -19.49 -51.70 37.73
C THR A 21 -20.07 -51.04 36.48
N PRO A 22 -19.99 -49.70 36.34
CA PRO A 22 -20.57 -49.03 35.19
C PRO A 22 -19.73 -49.30 33.93
N SER A 23 -20.39 -49.39 32.78
CA SER A 23 -19.76 -49.77 31.50
C SER A 23 -18.60 -48.86 31.09
N TRP A 24 -18.66 -47.57 31.45
CA TRP A 24 -17.61 -46.59 31.16
C TRP A 24 -16.36 -46.72 32.04
N MET A 25 -16.43 -47.42 33.19
CA MET A 25 -15.32 -47.52 34.14
C MET A 25 -14.12 -48.25 33.53
N ALA A 26 -14.36 -49.33 32.79
CA ALA A 26 -13.29 -50.09 32.14
C ALA A 26 -12.55 -49.25 31.09
N ALA A 27 -13.29 -48.46 30.31
CA ALA A 27 -12.70 -47.54 29.32
C ALA A 27 -11.88 -46.44 30.01
N LEU A 28 -12.41 -45.85 31.08
CA LEU A 28 -11.74 -44.77 31.81
C LEU A 28 -10.48 -45.26 32.56
N LEU A 29 -10.49 -46.48 33.09
CA LEU A 29 -9.32 -47.12 33.69
C LEU A 29 -8.23 -47.42 32.66
N ARG A 30 -8.64 -47.82 31.45
CA ARG A 30 -7.71 -48.07 30.33
C ARG A 30 -7.08 -46.77 29.83
N THR A 31 -7.84 -45.69 29.77
CA THR A 31 -7.37 -44.37 29.32
C THR A 31 -7.77 -43.31 30.34
N PRO A 32 -7.00 -43.15 31.45
CA PRO A 32 -7.32 -42.15 32.46
C PRO A 32 -7.16 -40.72 31.89
N PRO A 33 -8.00 -39.77 32.31
CA PRO A 33 -7.82 -38.38 31.92
C PRO A 33 -6.48 -37.86 32.45
N LEU A 34 -5.85 -36.96 31.68
CA LEU A 34 -4.58 -36.35 32.09
C LEU A 34 -4.78 -35.67 33.46
N PRO A 35 -3.89 -35.89 34.45
CA PRO A 35 -4.05 -35.28 35.75
C PRO A 35 -4.06 -33.75 35.61
N PRO A 36 -4.91 -33.04 36.36
CA PRO A 36 -4.96 -31.59 36.28
C PRO A 36 -3.60 -31.04 36.72
N VAL A 37 -2.84 -30.49 35.77
CA VAL A 37 -1.63 -29.74 36.07
C VAL A 37 -2.08 -28.55 36.89
N ARG A 38 -1.63 -28.45 38.15
CA ARG A 38 -1.89 -27.28 39.00
C ARG A 38 -1.10 -26.10 38.42
N THR A 39 -1.65 -25.45 37.41
CA THR A 39 -1.13 -24.19 36.91
C THR A 39 -1.26 -23.18 38.03
N LYS A 40 -0.15 -22.52 38.41
CA LYS A 40 -0.19 -21.37 39.33
C LYS A 40 -1.25 -20.39 38.81
N LYS A 41 -1.98 -19.71 39.70
CA LYS A 41 -3.04 -18.73 39.38
C LYS A 41 -2.52 -17.47 38.66
N SER A 42 -1.39 -17.54 37.96
CA SER A 42 -0.87 -16.46 37.14
C SER A 42 -1.62 -16.43 35.82
N LYS A 43 -1.94 -15.23 35.35
CA LYS A 43 -2.42 -15.01 33.99
C LYS A 43 -1.41 -15.63 33.00
N PRO A 44 -1.85 -16.38 31.98
CA PRO A 44 -0.94 -16.95 31.01
C PRO A 44 -0.11 -15.84 30.34
N PRO A 45 1.17 -16.09 30.01
CA PRO A 45 2.01 -15.11 29.34
C PRO A 45 1.42 -14.76 27.96
N LYS A 46 1.62 -13.52 27.53
CA LYS A 46 1.24 -13.09 26.18
C LYS A 46 2.15 -13.80 25.18
N ILE A 47 1.55 -14.48 24.20
CA ILE A 47 2.28 -15.07 23.07
C ILE A 47 2.69 -13.92 22.15
N THR A 48 3.99 -13.83 21.85
CA THR A 48 4.58 -12.82 20.97
C THR A 48 5.47 -13.51 19.95
N PHE A 49 5.40 -13.06 18.71
CA PHE A 49 6.19 -13.56 17.60
C PHE A 49 7.24 -12.52 17.14
N PRO A 50 8.37 -12.95 16.56
CA PRO A 50 9.40 -12.02 16.09
C PRO A 50 8.93 -11.11 14.95
N GLU A 51 7.96 -11.56 14.14
CA GLU A 51 7.36 -10.75 13.08
C GLU A 51 6.39 -9.67 13.58
N ASP A 52 5.90 -9.75 14.83
CA ASP A 52 4.86 -8.84 15.35
C ASP A 52 5.32 -7.37 15.31
N GLU A 53 6.58 -7.10 15.63
CA GLU A 53 7.14 -5.75 15.56
C GLU A 53 7.24 -5.22 14.13
N LEU A 54 7.58 -6.10 13.19
CA LEU A 54 7.72 -5.75 11.77
C LEU A 54 6.34 -5.45 11.18
N LEU A 55 5.35 -6.25 11.55
CA LEU A 55 3.95 -6.07 11.15
C LEU A 55 3.39 -4.73 11.66
N LEU A 56 3.66 -4.37 12.91
CA LEU A 56 3.28 -3.06 13.45
C LEU A 56 3.96 -1.90 12.72
N ALA A 57 5.24 -2.05 12.37
CA ALA A 57 5.95 -1.05 11.56
C ALA A 57 5.36 -0.92 10.15
N TYR A 58 4.97 -2.04 9.55
CA TYR A 58 4.31 -2.07 8.25
C TYR A 58 2.97 -1.34 8.27
N TYR A 59 2.07 -1.65 9.21
CA TYR A 59 0.77 -0.97 9.30
C TYR A 59 0.84 0.52 9.65
N ARG A 60 1.93 0.97 10.30
CA ARG A 60 2.18 2.40 10.50
C ARG A 60 2.52 3.11 9.20
N LYS A 61 3.21 2.42 8.28
CA LYS A 61 3.56 2.95 6.96
C LYS A 61 2.41 2.82 5.96
N HIS A 62 1.65 1.74 6.06
CA HIS A 62 0.54 1.37 5.18
C HIS A 62 -0.75 1.15 5.98
N PRO A 63 -1.40 2.23 6.44
CA PRO A 63 -2.67 2.11 7.15
C PRO A 63 -3.77 1.45 6.31
N GLU A 64 -3.72 1.60 4.98
CA GLU A 64 -4.65 0.99 4.02
C GLU A 64 -4.65 -0.53 4.08
N ALA A 65 -3.51 -1.17 4.40
CA ALA A 65 -3.41 -2.62 4.50
C ALA A 65 -4.23 -3.20 5.66
N ARG A 66 -4.69 -2.37 6.62
CA ARG A 66 -5.60 -2.81 7.68
C ARG A 66 -7.04 -3.00 7.19
N LEU A 67 -7.37 -2.43 6.02
CA LEU A 67 -8.69 -2.50 5.40
C LEU A 67 -8.78 -3.63 4.37
N GLU A 68 -7.67 -4.32 4.09
CA GLU A 68 -7.66 -5.44 3.17
C GLU A 68 -8.55 -6.58 3.70
N PRO A 69 -9.42 -7.16 2.86
CA PRO A 69 -10.24 -8.29 3.27
C PRO A 69 -9.33 -9.49 3.55
N ILE A 70 -9.49 -10.11 4.72
CA ILE A 70 -8.73 -11.29 5.13
C ILE A 70 -9.62 -12.51 4.95
N ASP A 71 -9.20 -13.44 4.08
CA ASP A 71 -9.82 -14.75 3.98
C ASP A 71 -9.28 -15.67 5.08
N LEU A 72 -10.09 -15.89 6.12
CA LEU A 72 -9.75 -16.78 7.24
C LEU A 72 -9.77 -18.27 6.88
N ALA A 73 -10.37 -18.65 5.74
CA ALA A 73 -10.36 -20.02 5.26
C ALA A 73 -9.11 -20.35 4.43
N SER A 74 -8.44 -19.33 3.88
CA SER A 74 -7.22 -19.50 3.12
C SER A 74 -6.02 -19.82 4.03
N PHE A 75 -5.12 -20.66 3.53
CA PHE A 75 -3.82 -20.90 4.17
C PHE A 75 -2.81 -19.78 3.90
N GLU A 76 -3.15 -18.84 3.00
CA GLU A 76 -2.26 -17.76 2.62
C GLU A 76 -2.32 -16.63 3.67
N PRO A 77 -1.18 -16.22 4.24
CA PRO A 77 -1.20 -15.16 5.23
C PRO A 77 -1.56 -13.80 4.60
N PRO A 78 -2.16 -12.88 5.37
CA PRO A 78 -2.44 -11.52 4.91
C PRO A 78 -1.17 -10.82 4.38
N THR A 79 -1.34 -9.86 3.47
CA THR A 79 -0.24 -9.14 2.82
C THR A 79 0.78 -8.56 3.81
N GLY A 80 0.30 -7.93 4.89
CA GLY A 80 1.19 -7.40 5.93
C GLY A 80 2.04 -8.48 6.62
N ARG A 81 1.47 -9.67 6.84
CA ARG A 81 2.20 -10.79 7.46
C ARG A 81 3.20 -11.40 6.49
N ARG A 82 2.82 -11.57 5.21
CA ARG A 82 3.75 -12.01 4.16
C ARG A 82 4.95 -11.07 4.05
N PHE A 83 4.72 -9.76 4.10
CA PHE A 83 5.77 -8.75 4.08
C PHE A 83 6.71 -8.89 5.29
N ALA A 84 6.15 -9.00 6.48
CA ALA A 84 6.91 -9.14 7.72
C ALA A 84 7.76 -10.43 7.73
N LEU A 85 7.19 -11.56 7.31
CA LEU A 85 7.91 -12.83 7.16
C LEU A 85 9.05 -12.70 6.15
N ARG A 86 8.79 -12.07 5.00
CA ARG A 86 9.81 -11.87 3.99
C ARG A 86 10.95 -10.97 4.47
N GLN A 87 10.63 -9.90 5.18
CA GLN A 87 11.63 -9.04 5.80
C GLN A 87 12.46 -9.82 6.83
N LEU A 88 11.83 -10.68 7.63
CA LEU A 88 12.50 -11.51 8.62
C LEU A 88 13.42 -12.54 7.95
N GLU A 89 13.02 -13.18 6.86
CA GLU A 89 13.87 -14.05 6.05
C GLU A 89 15.11 -13.30 5.52
N LEU A 90 14.93 -12.09 5.00
CA LEU A 90 16.04 -11.27 4.51
C LEU A 90 17.02 -10.89 5.64
N MET A 91 16.50 -10.64 6.84
CA MET A 91 17.32 -10.37 8.02
C MET A 91 18.10 -11.63 8.46
N GLN A 92 17.45 -12.79 8.51
CA GLN A 92 18.05 -14.04 8.99
C GLN A 92 19.03 -14.65 7.98
N HIS A 93 18.63 -14.75 6.71
CA HIS A 93 19.43 -15.45 5.69
C HIS A 93 20.48 -14.57 5.04
N LYS A 94 20.17 -13.29 4.76
CA LYS A 94 21.10 -12.36 4.11
C LYS A 94 21.86 -11.48 5.11
N GLY A 95 21.56 -11.59 6.41
CA GLY A 95 22.16 -10.77 7.46
C GLY A 95 21.88 -9.28 7.32
N LEU A 96 20.82 -8.92 6.59
CA LEU A 96 20.51 -7.52 6.31
C LEU A 96 19.97 -6.83 7.57
N GLY A 97 20.35 -5.56 7.74
CA GLY A 97 19.75 -4.72 8.77
C GLY A 97 18.24 -4.51 8.53
N LYS A 98 17.49 -4.25 9.61
CA LYS A 98 16.02 -4.09 9.58
C LYS A 98 15.53 -3.14 8.47
N ARG A 99 16.23 -2.02 8.25
CA ARG A 99 15.86 -1.01 7.24
C ARG A 99 16.16 -1.45 5.81
N SER A 100 17.31 -2.06 5.54
CA SER A 100 17.65 -2.54 4.19
C SER A 100 16.79 -3.73 3.81
N ALA A 101 16.51 -4.63 4.75
CA ALA A 101 15.57 -5.74 4.56
C ALA A 101 14.15 -5.24 4.22
N ALA A 102 13.66 -4.19 4.89
CA ALA A 102 12.36 -3.61 4.56
C ALA A 102 12.32 -3.06 3.13
N VAL A 103 13.33 -2.30 2.71
CA VAL A 103 13.40 -1.73 1.36
C VAL A 103 13.45 -2.83 0.30
N GLN A 104 14.19 -3.90 0.55
CA GLN A 104 14.25 -5.03 -0.38
C GLN A 104 12.91 -5.77 -0.45
N ALA A 105 12.28 -6.04 0.70
CA ALA A 105 10.94 -6.63 0.72
C ALA A 105 9.92 -5.76 -0.01
N GLU A 106 9.99 -4.43 0.11
CA GLU A 106 9.10 -3.51 -0.60
C GLU A 106 9.26 -3.60 -2.12
N ARG A 107 10.51 -3.70 -2.60
CA ARG A 107 10.79 -3.89 -4.03
C ARG A 107 10.21 -5.20 -4.54
N GLU A 108 10.45 -6.29 -3.82
CA GLU A 108 9.93 -7.62 -4.20
C GLU A 108 8.39 -7.64 -4.21
N PHE A 109 7.73 -6.98 -3.24
CA PHE A 109 6.27 -6.87 -3.23
C PHE A 109 5.72 -5.96 -4.33
N ALA A 110 6.40 -4.86 -4.66
CA ALA A 110 6.01 -4.01 -5.77
C ALA A 110 6.10 -4.77 -7.11
N GLU A 111 7.16 -5.55 -7.30
CA GLU A 111 7.33 -6.42 -8.47
C GLU A 111 6.25 -7.51 -8.52
N GLN A 112 5.97 -8.20 -7.40
CA GLN A 112 4.89 -9.19 -7.32
C GLN A 112 3.53 -8.57 -7.65
N ARG A 113 3.26 -7.36 -7.17
CA ARG A 113 2.01 -6.66 -7.47
C ARG A 113 1.94 -6.29 -8.95
N MET A 114 3.01 -5.78 -9.55
CA MET A 114 3.05 -5.51 -10.98
C MET A 114 2.83 -6.78 -11.81
N GLN A 115 3.42 -7.91 -11.40
CA GLN A 115 3.24 -9.20 -12.06
C GLN A 115 1.81 -9.73 -11.87
N ALA A 116 1.22 -9.59 -10.69
CA ALA A 116 -0.16 -9.99 -10.42
C ALA A 116 -1.14 -9.11 -11.21
N ASP A 117 -0.92 -7.81 -11.25
CA ASP A 117 -1.69 -6.87 -12.07
C ASP A 117 -1.53 -7.21 -13.56
N ALA A 118 -0.32 -7.56 -14.02
CA ALA A 118 -0.08 -7.99 -15.39
C ALA A 118 -0.81 -9.29 -15.75
N ALA A 119 -0.70 -10.30 -14.88
CA ALA A 119 -1.36 -11.59 -15.04
C ALA A 119 -2.89 -11.48 -14.97
N ALA A 120 -3.42 -10.57 -14.16
CA ALA A 120 -4.85 -10.25 -14.09
C ALA A 120 -5.33 -9.40 -15.28
N GLY A 121 -4.49 -9.14 -16.28
CA GLY A 121 -4.81 -8.27 -17.41
C GLY A 121 -5.00 -6.80 -17.02
N ARG A 122 -4.68 -6.43 -15.78
CA ARG A 122 -4.60 -5.05 -15.28
C ARG A 122 -3.24 -4.43 -15.55
N SER A 123 -2.47 -4.96 -16.53
CA SER A 123 -1.13 -4.53 -16.94
C SER A 123 -1.07 -3.11 -17.55
N GLY A 124 -2.09 -2.34 -17.27
CA GLY A 124 -2.44 -1.06 -17.79
C GLY A 124 -3.82 -0.83 -17.23
N ARG A 125 -3.96 0.15 -16.35
CA ARG A 125 -5.04 1.09 -16.61
C ARG A 125 -4.82 1.56 -18.07
N GLN A 126 -5.38 0.84 -19.05
CA GLN A 126 -6.23 1.57 -19.97
C GLN A 126 -7.26 2.17 -19.02
N SER A 127 -6.97 3.39 -18.58
CA SER A 127 -7.76 4.01 -17.55
C SER A 127 -9.19 3.98 -18.09
N ILE A 128 -10.18 3.83 -17.23
CA ILE A 128 -11.58 3.95 -17.66
C ILE A 128 -11.75 5.22 -18.52
N ILE A 129 -10.94 6.25 -18.25
CA ILE A 129 -10.79 7.46 -19.06
C ILE A 129 -10.24 7.18 -20.48
N ASP A 130 -9.16 6.42 -20.65
CA ASP A 130 -8.63 6.05 -21.98
C ASP A 130 -9.64 5.21 -22.77
N GLN A 131 -10.37 4.33 -22.10
CA GLN A 131 -11.43 3.54 -22.73
C GLN A 131 -12.59 4.44 -23.17
N ILE A 132 -13.05 5.34 -22.31
CA ILE A 132 -14.08 6.32 -22.64
C ILE A 132 -13.62 7.22 -23.80
N GLN A 133 -12.38 7.69 -23.78
CA GLN A 133 -11.83 8.52 -24.86
C GLN A 133 -11.79 7.77 -26.19
N ALA A 134 -11.41 6.50 -26.19
CA ALA A 134 -11.41 5.67 -27.40
C ALA A 134 -12.83 5.45 -27.94
N GLU A 135 -13.80 5.21 -27.05
CA GLU A 135 -15.22 5.05 -27.42
C GLU A 135 -15.79 6.37 -27.99
N GLU A 136 -15.53 7.50 -27.35
CA GLU A 136 -15.92 8.83 -27.83
C GLU A 136 -15.31 9.16 -29.20
N GLU A 137 -14.03 8.83 -29.41
CA GLU A 137 -13.37 9.05 -30.69
C GLU A 137 -14.01 8.21 -31.80
N GLN A 138 -14.33 6.93 -31.52
CA GLN A 138 -15.03 6.09 -32.48
C GLN A 138 -16.42 6.65 -32.83
N HIS A 139 -17.17 7.12 -31.83
CA HIS A 139 -18.48 7.72 -32.05
C HIS A 139 -18.38 9.00 -32.90
N LEU A 140 -17.38 9.85 -32.62
CA LEU A 140 -17.12 11.04 -33.40
C LEU A 140 -16.78 10.71 -34.85
N GLN A 141 -15.90 9.74 -35.08
CA GLN A 141 -15.53 9.31 -36.43
C GLN A 141 -16.74 8.73 -37.20
N GLN A 142 -17.59 7.97 -36.53
CA GLN A 142 -18.84 7.45 -37.13
C GLN A 142 -19.79 8.59 -37.49
N ALA A 143 -19.99 9.56 -36.59
CA ALA A 143 -20.83 10.73 -36.85
C ALA A 143 -20.30 11.54 -38.04
N LEU A 144 -18.98 11.78 -38.11
CA LEU A 144 -18.35 12.46 -39.24
C LEU A 144 -18.54 11.71 -40.56
N ARG A 145 -18.42 10.38 -40.55
CA ARG A 145 -18.70 9.55 -41.74
C ARG A 145 -20.16 9.66 -42.18
N GLN A 146 -21.10 9.58 -41.26
CA GLN A 146 -22.53 9.72 -41.57
C GLN A 146 -22.86 11.11 -42.12
N TYR A 147 -22.27 12.16 -41.53
CA TYR A 147 -22.42 13.53 -41.99
C TYR A 147 -21.81 13.72 -43.38
N ALA A 148 -20.63 13.16 -43.65
CA ALA A 148 -19.99 13.17 -44.96
C ALA A 148 -20.82 12.44 -46.02
N ASN A 149 -21.44 11.31 -45.67
CA ASN A 149 -22.32 10.57 -46.57
C ASN A 149 -23.60 11.36 -46.91
N LYS A 150 -24.12 12.18 -45.99
CA LYS A 150 -25.33 12.98 -46.21
C LYS A 150 -25.08 14.29 -46.95
N HIS A 151 -23.96 14.97 -46.69
CA HIS A 151 -23.70 16.33 -47.17
C HIS A 151 -22.56 16.43 -48.20
N GLY A 152 -21.84 15.32 -48.45
CA GLY A 152 -20.68 15.30 -49.34
C GLY A 152 -19.39 15.78 -48.65
N ALA A 153 -18.25 15.15 -48.97
CA ALA A 153 -16.98 15.37 -48.29
C ALA A 153 -16.45 16.82 -48.35
N THR A 154 -16.82 17.58 -49.37
CA THR A 154 -16.41 18.98 -49.56
C THR A 154 -17.10 19.92 -48.57
N VAL A 155 -18.38 19.70 -48.29
CA VAL A 155 -19.17 20.50 -47.35
C VAL A 155 -18.70 20.27 -45.91
N VAL A 156 -18.37 19.02 -45.57
CA VAL A 156 -17.80 18.69 -44.24
C VAL A 156 -16.49 19.42 -44.00
N ARG A 157 -15.64 19.52 -45.02
CA ARG A 157 -14.34 20.18 -44.92
C ARG A 157 -14.49 21.69 -44.74
N GLN A 158 -15.44 22.31 -45.43
CA GLN A 158 -15.75 23.74 -45.28
C GLN A 158 -16.34 24.03 -43.91
N HIS A 159 -17.29 23.22 -43.45
CA HIS A 159 -17.89 23.35 -42.13
C HIS A 159 -16.85 23.17 -41.01
N ALA A 160 -15.91 22.24 -41.16
CA ALA A 160 -14.81 22.06 -40.22
C ALA A 160 -13.86 23.28 -40.16
N LEU A 161 -13.56 23.90 -41.32
CA LEU A 161 -12.76 25.12 -41.40
C LEU A 161 -13.47 26.32 -40.76
N GLU A 162 -14.77 26.45 -40.99
CA GLU A 162 -15.59 27.51 -40.41
C GLU A 162 -15.68 27.38 -38.88
N LEU A 163 -15.88 26.16 -38.38
CA LEU A 163 -15.93 25.90 -36.94
C LEU A 163 -14.58 26.17 -36.26
N SER A 164 -13.47 25.82 -36.93
CA SER A 164 -12.10 26.13 -36.48
C SER A 164 -11.88 27.64 -36.36
N GLN A 165 -12.32 28.40 -37.35
CA GLN A 165 -12.20 29.87 -37.34
C GLN A 165 -13.01 30.49 -36.21
N GLN A 166 -14.24 30.00 -35.98
CA GLN A 166 -15.09 30.47 -34.88
C GLN A 166 -14.46 30.18 -33.51
N GLN A 167 -13.91 28.99 -33.29
CA GLN A 167 -13.24 28.67 -32.02
C GLN A 167 -12.01 29.55 -31.78
N HIS A 168 -11.24 29.85 -32.82
CA HIS A 168 -10.07 30.72 -32.71
C HIS A 168 -10.47 32.14 -32.31
N LEU A 169 -11.51 32.69 -32.95
CA LEU A 169 -12.11 33.99 -32.59
C LEU A 169 -12.64 33.99 -31.14
N GLN A 170 -13.26 32.90 -30.70
CA GLN A 170 -13.80 32.78 -29.35
C GLN A 170 -12.70 32.75 -28.28
N ARG A 171 -11.59 32.03 -28.54
CA ARG A 171 -10.39 32.02 -27.67
C ARG A 171 -9.72 33.38 -27.59
N GLN A 172 -9.62 34.10 -28.71
CA GLN A 172 -9.08 35.46 -28.71
C GLN A 172 -9.95 36.42 -27.90
N ARG A 173 -11.29 36.32 -28.02
CA ARG A 173 -12.23 37.13 -27.23
C ARG A 173 -12.11 36.86 -25.74
N SER A 174 -11.99 35.60 -25.32
CA SER A 174 -11.84 35.27 -23.90
C SER A 174 -10.49 35.71 -23.34
N GLN A 175 -9.40 35.63 -24.12
CA GLN A 175 -8.10 36.19 -23.74
C GLN A 175 -8.17 37.72 -23.58
N GLN A 176 -8.77 38.43 -24.54
CA GLN A 176 -8.96 39.88 -24.43
C GLN A 176 -9.81 40.27 -23.21
N GLN A 177 -10.83 39.48 -22.86
CA GLN A 177 -11.63 39.72 -21.66
C GLN A 177 -10.83 39.47 -20.37
N GLN A 178 -9.98 38.44 -20.33
CA GLN A 178 -9.07 38.20 -19.19
C GLN A 178 -8.04 39.32 -19.03
N ASP A 179 -7.43 39.78 -20.13
CA ASP A 179 -6.49 40.89 -20.13
C ASP A 179 -7.16 42.21 -19.72
N THR A 180 -8.40 42.44 -20.14
CA THR A 180 -9.18 43.62 -19.74
C THR A 180 -9.51 43.57 -18.24
N GLN A 181 -9.88 42.41 -17.71
CA GLN A 181 -10.13 42.22 -16.27
C GLN A 181 -8.86 42.41 -15.42
N LEU A 182 -7.70 41.94 -15.87
CA LEU A 182 -6.41 42.19 -15.22
C LEU A 182 -6.02 43.67 -15.25
N ARG A 183 -6.42 44.41 -16.30
CA ARG A 183 -6.17 45.86 -16.43
C ARG A 183 -7.10 46.70 -15.55
N THR A 184 -8.35 46.28 -15.33
CA THR A 184 -9.30 46.97 -14.43
C THR A 184 -9.00 46.72 -12.95
N GLN A 185 -8.25 45.66 -12.61
CA GLN A 185 -7.80 45.38 -11.24
C GLN A 185 -6.46 46.04 -10.83
N ARG A 186 -5.96 47.03 -11.59
CA ARG A 186 -4.94 47.97 -11.07
C ARG A 186 -5.63 49.19 -10.44
N PRO A 187 -5.84 49.23 -9.10
CA PRO A 187 -6.20 50.48 -8.44
C PRO A 187 -5.02 51.45 -8.47
N GLN A 188 -5.32 52.69 -8.85
CA GLN A 188 -4.47 53.84 -8.64
C GLN A 188 -4.25 54.02 -7.13
N GLY A 189 -3.00 54.06 -6.71
CA GLY A 189 -2.62 54.22 -5.32
C GLY A 189 -1.12 54.07 -5.16
N ALA A 190 -0.36 54.99 -5.75
CA ALA A 190 1.05 55.14 -5.42
C ALA A 190 1.16 55.89 -4.08
N PRO A 191 1.89 55.36 -3.08
CA PRO A 191 2.79 56.16 -2.31
C PRO A 191 4.19 56.01 -2.91
N GLN A 192 4.84 57.14 -3.16
CA GLN A 192 6.26 57.20 -3.43
C GLN A 192 7.00 56.54 -2.26
N VAL A 193 7.68 55.42 -2.52
CA VAL A 193 8.69 54.90 -1.60
C VAL A 193 10.04 55.41 -2.09
N GLN A 194 10.64 56.25 -1.25
CA GLN A 194 11.98 56.80 -1.38
C GLN A 194 12.99 55.68 -1.70
N VAL A 195 13.81 55.94 -2.72
CA VAL A 195 15.03 55.20 -2.98
C VAL A 195 16.03 55.56 -1.86
N GLN A 196 16.03 54.77 -0.78
CA GLN A 196 17.17 54.70 0.12
C GLN A 196 18.12 53.61 -0.37
N GLN A 197 19.34 54.05 -0.68
CA GLN A 197 20.47 53.22 -1.07
C GLN A 197 20.76 52.19 0.04
N ALA A 198 20.44 50.92 -0.22
CA ALA A 198 20.88 49.80 0.59
C ALA A 198 22.22 49.29 0.04
N GLN A 199 23.22 49.32 0.91
CA GLN A 199 24.59 48.89 0.71
C GLN A 199 24.70 47.42 0.26
N PRO A 200 25.75 47.03 -0.48
CA PRO A 200 25.98 45.64 -0.88
C PRO A 200 26.34 44.77 0.33
N ARG A 201 25.53 43.73 0.60
CA ARG A 201 25.86 42.68 1.56
C ARG A 201 26.94 41.73 0.99
N PRO A 202 27.91 41.30 1.81
CA PRO A 202 29.04 40.48 1.38
C PRO A 202 28.68 39.03 1.09
N ALA A 203 29.55 38.41 0.29
CA ALA A 203 29.49 37.06 -0.25
C ALA A 203 29.21 35.97 0.81
N ALA A 204 28.35 35.02 0.44
CA ALA A 204 28.13 33.78 1.17
C ALA A 204 29.37 32.85 1.08
N PRO A 205 29.69 32.10 2.15
CA PRO A 205 30.85 31.22 2.20
C PRO A 205 30.66 29.94 1.38
N GLN A 206 31.76 29.50 0.79
CA GLN A 206 31.91 28.34 -0.07
C GLN A 206 31.67 27.03 0.68
N ALA A 207 30.91 26.11 0.08
CA ALA A 207 30.84 24.71 0.48
C ALA A 207 32.11 23.97 -0.01
N PRO A 208 32.75 23.12 0.82
CA PRO A 208 33.95 22.41 0.40
C PRO A 208 33.63 21.21 -0.51
N LYS A 209 34.30 21.21 -1.67
CA LYS A 209 34.47 20.04 -2.55
C LYS A 209 35.23 18.94 -1.79
N ARG A 210 34.62 17.78 -1.56
CA ARG A 210 35.35 16.58 -1.15
C ARG A 210 35.66 15.72 -2.37
N ALA A 211 36.95 15.64 -2.64
CA ALA A 211 37.58 14.94 -3.75
C ALA A 211 37.28 13.44 -3.77
N GLN A 212 37.08 12.94 -4.99
CA GLN A 212 37.38 11.57 -5.36
C GLN A 212 38.88 11.48 -5.65
N ALA A 213 39.57 10.48 -5.09
CA ALA A 213 40.77 9.92 -5.68
C ALA A 213 40.91 8.46 -5.22
N ALA A 214 40.98 7.57 -6.20
CA ALA A 214 41.11 6.14 -6.08
C ALA A 214 42.58 5.68 -6.02
N SER A 215 42.74 4.46 -5.51
CA SER A 215 43.85 3.49 -5.77
C SER A 215 45.23 3.89 -5.24
N ALA A 216 45.88 3.09 -4.39
CA ALA A 216 46.74 1.91 -4.68
C ALA A 216 48.02 2.17 -3.86
N ALA A 217 48.85 1.29 -3.34
CA ALA A 217 49.00 -0.16 -3.20
C ALA A 217 50.17 -0.37 -2.21
N ALA A 218 50.39 -1.62 -1.80
CA ALA A 218 51.68 -2.23 -1.46
C ALA A 218 52.39 -1.90 -0.12
N ALA A 219 52.34 -2.92 0.76
CA ALA A 219 53.48 -3.71 1.24
C ALA A 219 54.62 -3.03 2.03
N LYS A 220 54.89 -3.51 3.26
CA LYS A 220 55.93 -4.53 3.56
C LYS A 220 56.05 -4.85 5.06
N PRO A 221 56.74 -5.96 5.43
CA PRO A 221 56.64 -6.63 6.71
C PRO A 221 57.82 -6.35 7.65
N LYS A 222 57.65 -6.66 8.94
CA LYS A 222 58.55 -7.50 9.75
C LYS A 222 57.92 -7.77 11.11
#